data_AF-M6DBD9-F1
#
_entry.id   AF-M6DBD9-F1
#
_cell.length_a   1.000
_cell.length_b   1.000
_cell.length_c   1.000
_cell.angle_alpha   90.00
_cell.angle_beta   90.00
_cell.angle_gamma   90.00
#
_symmetry.space_group_name_H-M   'P 1'
#
loop_
_entity.id
_entity.type
_entity.pdbx_description
1 polymer ?
#
loop_
_entity_poly.entity_id
_entity_poly.type
_entity_poly.pdbx_seq_one_letter_code
_entity_poly.pdbx_strand_id
1 'polypeptide(L)'
;MTEIQNQKDKWLQINEDGLKIFNDILRSLIAFHEMIHGNIQAVDKTWIFKVRLVESNNPLVVIKKFGDYEYLVFAKIKSSNPKDYNSWIHIDGIQMERMELEKSEITKHEVFEILNMTDIYRMHCEPYSGEIPEDV
;
A
#
# COMPACT_ATOMS: atom_id res chain seq x y z
N MET A 1 -13.59 23.81 0.10
CA MET A 1 -12.64 23.05 0.95
C MET A 1 -13.29 21.77 1.50
N THR A 2 -14.01 20.98 0.70
CA THR A 2 -15.08 20.14 1.29
C THR A 2 -15.22 18.68 0.80
N GLU A 3 -14.44 18.21 -0.17
CA GLU A 3 -14.46 16.78 -0.57
C GLU A 3 -13.16 16.03 -0.26
N ILE A 4 -11.98 16.64 -0.53
CA ILE A 4 -10.67 16.00 -0.30
C ILE A 4 -10.39 15.78 1.20
N GLN A 5 -10.78 16.72 2.06
CA GLN A 5 -10.59 16.58 3.51
C GLN A 5 -11.43 15.40 4.08
N ASN A 6 -12.59 15.13 3.46
CA ASN A 6 -13.54 14.12 3.91
C ASN A 6 -13.14 12.69 3.52
N GLN A 7 -12.13 12.53 2.66
CA GLN A 7 -11.59 11.23 2.24
C GLN A 7 -10.36 10.78 3.05
N LYS A 8 -9.62 11.71 3.69
CA LYS A 8 -8.44 11.37 4.52
C LYS A 8 -8.81 10.48 5.71
N ASP A 9 -10.00 10.67 6.28
CA ASP A 9 -10.41 9.90 7.46
C ASP A 9 -11.02 8.53 7.18
N LYS A 10 -11.31 8.23 5.90
CA LYS A 10 -12.04 7.04 5.49
C LYS A 10 -11.10 5.91 5.06
N TRP A 11 -11.46 4.70 5.47
CA TRP A 11 -10.89 3.49 4.90
C TRP A 11 -11.47 3.25 3.51
N LEU A 12 -10.58 3.02 2.55
CA LEU A 12 -10.95 2.65 1.18
C LEU A 12 -10.39 1.27 0.87
N GLN A 13 -11.19 0.43 0.23
CA GLN A 13 -10.75 -0.87 -0.26
C GLN A 13 -10.11 -0.72 -1.63
N ILE A 14 -8.96 -1.34 -1.81
CA ILE A 14 -8.32 -1.46 -3.13
C ILE A 14 -9.14 -2.44 -3.98
N ASN A 15 -9.53 -2.02 -5.17
CA ASN A 15 -10.26 -2.87 -6.12
C ASN A 15 -9.34 -3.86 -6.85
N GLU A 16 -9.89 -4.70 -7.72
CA GLU A 16 -9.11 -5.76 -8.38
C GLU A 16 -7.94 -5.23 -9.21
N ASP A 17 -8.11 -4.13 -9.94
CA ASP A 17 -7.04 -3.53 -10.73
C ASP A 17 -5.99 -2.85 -9.84
N GLY A 18 -6.43 -2.19 -8.78
CA GLY A 18 -5.53 -1.62 -7.78
C GLY A 18 -4.69 -2.68 -7.06
N LEU A 19 -5.24 -3.88 -6.84
CA LEU A 19 -4.52 -4.98 -6.20
C LEU A 19 -3.36 -5.47 -7.06
N LYS A 20 -3.47 -5.42 -8.40
CA LYS A 20 -2.36 -5.76 -9.30
C LYS A 20 -1.20 -4.79 -9.09
N ILE A 21 -1.49 -3.49 -9.12
CA ILE A 21 -0.49 -2.42 -8.89
C ILE A 21 0.10 -2.54 -7.48
N PHE A 22 -0.74 -2.73 -6.47
CA PHE A 22 -0.31 -2.89 -5.07
C PHE A 22 0.63 -4.08 -4.89
N ASN A 23 0.34 -5.20 -5.55
CA ASN A 23 1.19 -6.39 -5.52
C ASN A 23 2.52 -6.14 -6.22
N ASP A 24 2.56 -5.40 -7.34
CA ASP A 24 3.81 -5.04 -8.02
C ASP A 24 4.70 -4.16 -7.12
N ILE A 25 4.10 -3.19 -6.42
CA ILE A 25 4.80 -2.37 -5.41
C ILE A 25 5.35 -3.26 -4.30
N LEU A 26 4.52 -4.12 -3.70
CA LEU A 26 4.97 -5.00 -2.61
C LEU A 26 6.04 -5.98 -3.05
N ARG A 27 5.92 -6.60 -4.23
CA ARG A 27 6.94 -7.52 -4.78
C ARG A 27 8.28 -6.80 -4.96
N SER A 28 8.26 -5.56 -5.44
CA SER A 28 9.47 -4.74 -5.57
C SER A 28 10.12 -4.47 -4.21
N LEU A 29 9.33 -4.13 -3.20
CA LEU A 29 9.82 -3.90 -1.84
C LEU A 29 10.37 -5.18 -1.19
N ILE A 30 9.70 -6.32 -1.39
CA ILE A 30 10.16 -7.63 -0.92
C ILE A 30 11.50 -7.98 -1.56
N ALA A 31 11.62 -7.87 -2.88
CA ALA A 31 12.86 -8.16 -3.59
C ALA A 31 14.03 -7.26 -3.13
N PHE A 32 13.76 -5.97 -2.92
CA PHE A 32 14.76 -5.04 -2.38
C PHE A 32 15.18 -5.41 -0.95
N HIS A 33 14.23 -5.77 -0.10
CA HIS A 33 14.51 -6.23 1.26
C HIS A 33 15.38 -7.50 1.26
N GLU A 34 15.03 -8.49 0.44
CA GLU A 34 15.82 -9.73 0.27
C GLU A 34 17.23 -9.45 -0.27
N MET A 35 17.37 -8.50 -1.20
CA MET A 35 18.67 -8.09 -1.73
C MET A 35 19.59 -7.51 -0.65
N ILE A 36 19.06 -6.67 0.25
CA ILE A 36 19.85 -6.02 1.31
C ILE A 36 20.17 -6.97 2.45
N HIS A 37 19.18 -7.76 2.89
CA HIS A 37 19.28 -8.57 4.11
C HIS A 37 19.62 -10.04 3.84
N GLY A 38 19.65 -10.47 2.59
CA GLY A 38 19.80 -11.86 2.20
C GLY A 38 18.59 -12.72 2.61
N ASN A 39 18.75 -14.04 2.53
CA ASN A 39 17.72 -15.02 2.89
C ASN A 39 17.63 -15.26 4.42
N ILE A 40 18.02 -14.26 5.22
CA ILE A 40 17.87 -14.31 6.68
C ILE A 40 16.38 -14.30 6.93
N GLN A 41 15.83 -15.48 7.23
CA GLN A 41 14.43 -15.70 7.57
C GLN A 41 13.94 -14.53 8.41
N ALA A 42 13.10 -13.68 7.81
CA ALA A 42 12.68 -12.45 8.44
C ALA A 42 12.02 -12.81 9.77
N VAL A 43 12.68 -12.52 10.89
CA VAL A 43 12.07 -12.63 12.23
C VAL A 43 10.88 -11.67 12.33
N ASP A 44 10.83 -10.67 11.44
CA ASP A 44 9.73 -9.75 11.28
C ASP A 44 8.50 -10.43 10.64
N LYS A 45 7.50 -10.65 11.50
CA LYS A 45 6.19 -11.21 11.13
C LYS A 45 5.48 -10.38 10.06
N THR A 46 5.74 -9.07 9.97
CA THR A 46 5.13 -8.19 8.97
C THR A 46 5.68 -8.47 7.58
N TRP A 47 6.99 -8.72 7.45
CA TRP A 47 7.58 -9.11 6.17
C TRP A 47 7.11 -10.49 5.72
N ILE A 48 7.08 -11.47 6.63
CA ILE A 48 6.51 -12.80 6.34
C ILE A 48 5.06 -12.66 5.86
N PHE A 49 4.26 -11.82 6.52
CA PHE A 49 2.89 -11.58 6.11
C PHE A 49 2.80 -10.95 4.72
N LYS A 50 3.62 -9.94 4.40
CA LYS A 50 3.65 -9.31 3.07
C LYS A 50 3.98 -10.31 1.96
N VAL A 51 4.93 -11.22 2.18
CA VAL A 51 5.25 -12.31 1.23
C VAL A 51 4.04 -13.22 1.03
N ARG A 52 3.37 -13.65 2.11
CA ARG A 52 2.16 -14.46 2.01
C ARG A 52 1.01 -13.71 1.32
N LEU A 53 0.90 -12.40 1.54
CA LEU A 53 -0.15 -11.57 0.99
C LEU A 53 -0.09 -11.50 -0.54
N VAL A 54 1.09 -11.27 -1.12
CA VAL A 54 1.26 -11.18 -2.59
C VAL A 54 1.06 -12.52 -3.31
N GLU A 55 1.16 -13.64 -2.60
CA GLU A 55 0.91 -15.00 -3.10
C GLU A 55 -0.53 -15.47 -2.82
N SER A 56 -1.32 -14.67 -2.10
CA SER A 56 -2.70 -15.04 -1.74
C SER A 56 -3.69 -14.72 -2.84
N ASN A 57 -4.76 -15.52 -2.93
CA ASN A 57 -5.83 -15.30 -3.90
C ASN A 57 -6.87 -14.31 -3.34
N ASN A 58 -7.06 -13.18 -4.03
CA ASN A 58 -8.05 -12.14 -3.74
C ASN A 58 -8.10 -11.70 -2.26
N PRO A 59 -6.96 -11.24 -1.68
CA PRO A 59 -6.95 -10.69 -0.33
C PRO A 59 -7.81 -9.43 -0.22
N LEU A 60 -8.22 -9.12 1.00
CA LEU A 60 -8.76 -7.80 1.31
C LEU A 60 -7.59 -6.87 1.65
N VAL A 61 -7.47 -5.76 0.93
CA VAL A 61 -6.55 -4.68 1.29
C VAL A 61 -7.33 -3.39 1.34
N VAL A 62 -7.23 -2.69 2.46
CA VAL A 62 -7.88 -1.40 2.68
C VAL A 62 -6.83 -0.41 3.19
N ILE A 63 -6.96 0.83 2.75
CA ILE A 63 -5.99 1.89 3.01
C ILE A 63 -6.69 3.13 3.55
N LYS A 64 -5.99 3.83 4.43
CA LYS A 64 -6.39 5.14 4.94
C LYS A 64 -5.22 6.10 4.81
N LYS A 65 -5.43 7.22 4.12
CA LYS A 65 -4.41 8.25 3.94
C LYS A 65 -4.37 9.16 5.17
N PHE A 66 -3.24 9.25 5.87
CA PHE A 66 -3.14 10.07 7.09
C PHE A 66 -2.04 11.14 7.04
N GLY A 67 -1.18 11.12 6.03
CA GLY A 67 -0.22 12.18 5.75
C GLY A 67 -0.27 12.62 4.29
N ASP A 68 0.81 13.24 3.82
CA ASP A 68 0.91 13.63 2.41
C ASP A 68 1.29 12.42 1.55
N TYR A 69 2.13 11.52 2.10
CA TYR A 69 2.64 10.31 1.44
C TYR A 69 2.41 9.05 2.29
N GLU A 70 1.89 9.21 3.49
CA GLU A 70 1.72 8.16 4.48
C GLU A 70 0.31 7.55 4.42
N TYR A 71 0.30 6.24 4.27
CA TYR A 71 -0.90 5.41 4.20
C TYR A 71 -0.86 4.36 5.30
N LEU A 72 -1.92 4.27 6.10
CA LEU A 72 -2.15 3.13 6.95
C LEU A 72 -2.76 2.03 6.09
N VAL A 73 -2.11 0.88 6.03
CA VAL A 73 -2.56 -0.28 5.27
C VAL A 73 -3.06 -1.32 6.26
N PHE A 74 -4.26 -1.82 6.04
CA PHE A 74 -4.76 -3.04 6.66
C PHE A 74 -4.96 -4.08 5.56
N ALA A 75 -4.43 -5.28 5.77
CA ALA A 75 -4.57 -6.36 4.82
C ALA A 75 -4.95 -7.66 5.52
N LYS A 76 -5.84 -8.43 4.89
CA LYS A 76 -6.34 -9.70 5.39
C LYS A 76 -6.31 -10.74 4.29
N ILE A 77 -5.62 -11.85 4.58
CA ILE A 77 -5.61 -13.03 3.72
C ILE A 77 -6.88 -13.82 4.02
N LYS A 78 -7.64 -14.17 2.98
CA LYS A 78 -8.83 -15.02 3.14
C LYS A 78 -8.38 -16.44 3.44
N SER A 79 -8.32 -16.80 4.72
CA SER A 79 -8.02 -18.15 5.19
C SER A 79 -9.03 -18.60 6.24
N SER A 80 -8.94 -19.87 6.67
CA SER A 80 -9.75 -20.40 7.78
C SER A 80 -9.42 -19.75 9.13
N ASN A 81 -8.29 -19.05 9.24
CA ASN A 81 -7.89 -18.33 10.44
C ASN A 81 -8.40 -16.88 10.41
N PRO A 82 -9.33 -16.48 11.29
CA PRO A 82 -9.85 -15.11 11.31
C PRO A 82 -8.80 -14.05 11.66
N LYS A 83 -7.67 -14.44 12.26
CA LYS A 83 -6.55 -13.57 12.66
C LYS A 83 -5.44 -13.48 11.62
N ASP A 84 -5.69 -13.92 10.38
CA ASP A 84 -4.71 -13.83 9.29
C ASP A 84 -4.76 -12.44 8.63
N TYR A 85 -4.48 -11.42 9.44
CA TYR A 85 -4.41 -10.03 9.04
C TYR A 85 -3.15 -9.36 9.61
N ASN A 86 -2.77 -8.25 9.01
CA ASN A 86 -1.71 -7.39 9.52
C ASN A 86 -1.96 -5.94 9.08
N SER A 87 -1.41 -4.98 9.81
CA SER A 87 -1.41 -3.57 9.47
C SER A 87 0.00 -2.97 9.51
N TRP A 88 0.24 -1.97 8.67
CA TRP A 88 1.50 -1.24 8.67
C TRP A 88 1.33 0.15 8.05
N ILE A 89 2.30 1.02 8.29
CA ILE A 89 2.42 2.30 7.60
C ILE A 89 3.23 2.09 6.32
N HIS A 90 2.66 2.50 5.18
CA HIS A 90 3.34 2.59 3.90
C HIS A 90 3.65 4.05 3.59
N ILE A 91 4.89 4.33 3.17
CA ILE A 91 5.32 5.66 2.71
C ILE A 91 5.50 5.63 1.21
N ASP A 92 4.77 6.47 0.50
CA ASP A 92 4.83 6.59 -0.95
C ASP A 92 6.03 7.45 -1.39
N GLY A 93 7.21 6.84 -1.41
CA GLY A 93 8.45 7.49 -1.81
C GLY A 93 8.47 7.93 -3.29
N ILE A 94 7.71 7.25 -4.16
CA ILE A 94 7.62 7.61 -5.58
C ILE A 94 6.87 8.92 -5.73
N GLN A 95 5.74 9.06 -5.03
CA GLN A 95 5.00 10.31 -5.06
C GLN A 95 5.81 11.46 -4.46
N MET A 96 6.56 11.21 -3.38
CA MET A 96 7.47 12.20 -2.80
C MET A 96 8.50 12.69 -3.83
N GLU A 97 9.18 11.77 -4.53
CA GLU A 97 10.16 12.10 -5.57
C GLU A 97 9.55 12.88 -6.73
N ARG A 98 8.36 12.47 -7.21
CA ARG A 98 7.62 13.20 -8.27
C ARG A 98 7.45 14.68 -7.91
N MET A 99 7.06 14.98 -6.66
CA MET A 99 6.89 16.36 -6.21
C MET A 99 8.20 17.15 -6.15
N GLU A 100 9.31 16.53 -5.74
CA GLU A 100 10.60 17.22 -5.72
C GLU A 100 11.12 17.51 -7.14
N LEU A 101 10.90 16.60 -8.09
CA LEU A 101 11.22 16.82 -9.50
C LEU A 101 10.34 17.91 -10.11
N GLU A 102 9.03 17.90 -9.83
CA GLU A 102 8.10 18.94 -10.28
C GLU A 102 8.48 20.32 -9.73
N LYS A 103 8.85 20.42 -8.44
CA LYS A 103 9.37 21.66 -7.82
C LYS A 103 10.65 22.14 -8.49
N SER A 104 11.44 21.22 -9.03
CA SER A 104 12.68 21.50 -9.77
C SER A 104 12.45 21.72 -11.27
N GLU A 105 11.18 21.83 -11.71
CA GLU A 105 10.77 21.97 -13.12
C GLU A 105 11.20 20.80 -14.04
N ILE A 106 11.55 19.66 -13.44
CA ILE A 106 11.90 18.43 -14.17
C ILE A 106 10.61 17.67 -14.46
N THR A 107 10.19 17.73 -15.73
CA THR A 107 8.94 17.09 -16.20
C THR A 107 9.18 15.84 -17.04
N LYS A 108 10.43 15.49 -17.31
CA LYS A 108 10.82 14.31 -18.11
C LYS A 108 11.71 13.40 -17.28
N HIS A 109 11.09 12.46 -16.58
CA HIS A 109 11.77 11.46 -15.75
C HIS A 109 10.93 10.18 -15.68
N GLU A 110 11.58 9.02 -15.60
CA GLU A 110 10.89 7.71 -15.61
C GLU A 110 9.97 7.51 -14.40
N VAL A 111 10.22 8.21 -13.29
CA VAL A 111 9.38 8.14 -12.07
C VAL A 111 7.93 8.52 -12.32
N PHE A 112 7.65 9.37 -13.32
CA PHE A 112 6.28 9.77 -13.69
C PHE A 112 5.49 8.63 -14.35
N GLU A 113 6.16 7.57 -14.82
CA GLU A 113 5.53 6.39 -15.41
C GLU A 113 5.29 5.26 -14.38
N ILE A 114 5.89 5.35 -13.18
CA ILE A 114 5.80 4.30 -12.16
C ILE A 114 4.55 4.49 -11.30
N LEU A 115 3.53 3.64 -11.47
CA LEU A 115 2.33 3.66 -10.63
C LEU A 115 2.67 3.46 -9.14
N ASN A 116 2.04 4.26 -8.28
CA ASN A 116 2.34 4.32 -6.85
C ASN A 116 1.09 4.23 -5.95
N MET A 117 1.27 4.32 -4.63
CA MET A 117 0.16 4.26 -3.67
C MET A 117 -0.84 5.41 -3.81
N THR A 118 -0.35 6.60 -4.19
CA THR A 118 -1.17 7.77 -4.46
C THR A 118 -2.05 7.57 -5.68
N ASP A 119 -1.53 6.94 -6.73
CA ASP A 119 -2.28 6.56 -7.94
C ASP A 119 -3.36 5.53 -7.59
N ILE A 120 -3.02 4.49 -6.81
CA ILE A 120 -3.98 3.50 -6.31
C ILE A 120 -5.09 4.17 -5.50
N TYR A 121 -4.74 5.03 -4.54
CA TYR A 121 -5.70 5.71 -3.69
C TYR A 121 -6.69 6.57 -4.47
N ARG A 122 -6.22 7.25 -5.52
CA ARG A 122 -7.04 8.17 -6.31
C ARG A 122 -7.94 7.47 -7.33
N MET A 123 -7.48 6.35 -7.91
CA MET A 123 -8.11 5.76 -9.11
C MET A 123 -8.61 4.33 -8.92
N HIS A 124 -8.11 3.61 -7.92
CA HIS A 124 -8.32 2.16 -7.79
C HIS A 124 -8.85 1.76 -6.41
N CYS A 125 -9.61 2.65 -5.78
CA CYS A 125 -10.15 2.47 -4.45
C CYS A 125 -11.65 2.77 -4.39
N GLU A 126 -12.35 2.03 -3.54
CA GLU A 126 -13.79 2.17 -3.27
C GLU A 126 -14.04 2.33 -1.77
N PRO A 127 -15.11 2.99 -1.32
CA PRO A 127 -15.42 3.11 0.11
C PRO A 127 -15.52 1.75 0.80
N TYR A 128 -14.81 1.57 1.92
CA TYR A 128 -14.89 0.35 2.73
C TYR A 128 -15.75 0.59 3.98
N SER A 129 -16.70 -0.31 4.24
CA SER A 129 -17.62 -0.26 5.38
C SER A 129 -17.54 -1.49 6.29
N GLY A 130 -16.60 -2.40 6.03
CA GLY A 130 -16.38 -3.56 6.90
C GLY A 130 -15.62 -3.21 8.17
N GLU A 131 -15.49 -4.21 9.05
CA GLU A 131 -14.81 -4.05 10.34
C GLU A 131 -13.29 -4.02 10.18
N ILE A 132 -12.67 -3.00 10.78
CA ILE A 132 -11.23 -2.93 11.01
C ILE A 132 -11.00 -3.24 12.50
N PRO A 133 -10.15 -4.22 12.85
CA PRO A 133 -9.81 -4.50 14.25
C PRO A 133 -9.31 -3.24 14.98
N GLU A 134 -9.66 -3.10 16.27
CA GLU A 134 -9.30 -1.93 17.08
C GLU A 134 -7.79 -1.79 17.34
N ASP A 135 -7.02 -2.85 17.10
CA ASP A 135 -5.56 -2.89 17.27
C ASP A 135 -4.79 -2.42 16.03
N VAL A 136 -5.47 -1.86 15.03
CA VAL A 136 -4.92 -1.35 13.76
C VAL A 136 -4.61 0.14 13.81
#